data_AF-R7BVN6-F1
#
_entry.id   AF-R7BVN6-F1
#
_cell.length_a   1.000
_cell.length_b   1.000
_cell.length_c   1.000
_cell.angle_alpha   90.00
_cell.angle_beta   90.00
_cell.angle_gamma   90.00
#
_symmetry.space_group_name_H-M   'P 1'
#
loop_
_entity.id
_entity.type
_entity.pdbx_description
1 polymer ?
#
loop_
_entity_poly.entity_id
_entity_poly.type
_entity_poly.pdbx_seq_one_letter_code
_entity_poly.pdbx_strand_id
1 'polypeptide(L)'
;MSVSDWINFAALANIIVFLWVFRQMLTQEERVTALRDALRLRPGHLLMKLWWCSFLLCLSYRLGAGSEATVQAIAYGIFPTLLAALLLIDLAEMKVKSYTEKLQGEFKRARRRSRQAVKTAEKDSD
;
A
#
# COMPACT_ATOMS: atom_id res chain seq x y z
N MET A 1 -31.03 2.17 -16.75
CA MET A 1 -30.24 1.43 -15.73
C MET A 1 -30.96 1.53 -14.42
N SER A 2 -31.08 0.41 -13.69
CA SER A 2 -31.59 0.42 -12.33
C SER A 2 -30.56 1.05 -11.37
N VAL A 3 -30.99 1.50 -10.19
CA VAL A 3 -30.09 2.01 -9.14
C VAL A 3 -29.05 0.95 -8.74
N SER A 4 -29.45 -0.33 -8.76
CA SER A 4 -28.57 -1.47 -8.48
C SER A 4 -27.42 -1.58 -9.50
N ASP A 5 -27.70 -1.34 -10.79
CA ASP A 5 -26.67 -1.39 -11.84
C ASP A 5 -25.62 -0.29 -11.64
N TRP A 6 -26.07 0.90 -11.22
CA TRP A 6 -25.19 2.03 -10.93
C TRP A 6 -24.28 1.76 -9.73
N ILE A 7 -24.82 1.20 -8.65
CA ILE A 7 -24.02 0.84 -7.46
C ILE A 7 -22.99 -0.23 -7.83
N ASN A 8 -23.39 -1.24 -8.60
CA ASN A 8 -22.48 -2.27 -9.08
C ASN A 8 -21.36 -1.69 -9.96
N PHE A 9 -21.69 -0.78 -10.88
CA PHE A 9 -20.70 -0.11 -11.71
C PHE A 9 -19.73 0.74 -10.86
N ALA A 10 -20.25 1.56 -9.95
CA ALA A 10 -19.45 2.41 -9.07
C ALA A 10 -18.51 1.58 -8.17
N ALA A 11 -18.99 0.46 -7.63
CA ALA A 11 -18.16 -0.45 -6.83
C ALA A 11 -17.00 -1.03 -7.66
N LEU A 12 -17.27 -1.45 -8.90
CA LEU A 12 -16.22 -1.95 -9.80
C LEU A 12 -15.21 -0.87 -10.16
N ALA A 13 -15.69 0.33 -10.49
CA ALA A 13 -14.83 1.46 -10.81
C ALA A 13 -13.93 1.81 -9.62
N ASN A 14 -14.48 1.83 -8.40
CA ASN A 14 -13.71 2.06 -7.18
C ASN A 14 -12.60 1.02 -6.99
N ILE A 15 -12.92 -0.27 -7.16
CA ILE A 15 -11.94 -1.37 -7.08
C ILE A 15 -10.81 -1.19 -8.10
N ILE A 16 -11.15 -0.95 -9.36
CA ILE A 16 -10.18 -0.82 -10.45
C ILE A 16 -9.28 0.41 -10.23
N VAL A 17 -9.87 1.57 -9.93
CA VAL A 17 -9.12 2.82 -9.74
C VAL A 17 -8.24 2.72 -8.51
N PHE A 18 -8.72 2.15 -7.41
CA PHE A 18 -7.90 1.93 -6.21
C PHE A 18 -6.70 1.04 -6.51
N LEU A 19 -6.88 -0.11 -7.16
CA LEU A 19 -5.77 -1.02 -7.50
C LEU A 19 -4.76 -0.38 -8.46
N TRP A 20 -5.24 0.44 -9.41
CA TRP A 20 -4.38 1.17 -10.31
C TRP A 20 -3.54 2.23 -9.58
N VAL A 21 -4.15 3.06 -8.73
CA VAL A 21 -3.43 4.06 -7.92
C VAL A 21 -2.50 3.36 -6.93
N PHE A 22 -2.94 2.30 -6.26
CA PHE A 22 -2.12 1.49 -5.37
C PHE A 22 -0.87 0.99 -6.09
N ARG A 23 -1.01 0.42 -7.30
CA ARG A 23 0.13 -0.02 -8.12
C ARG A 23 1.08 1.14 -8.46
N GLN A 24 0.56 2.31 -8.81
CA GLN A 24 1.41 3.49 -9.07
C GLN A 24 2.13 3.96 -7.80
N MET A 25 1.44 4.00 -6.67
CA MET A 25 2.04 4.35 -5.39
C MET A 25 3.16 3.35 -5.03
N LEU A 26 2.99 2.06 -5.31
CA LEU A 26 4.03 1.04 -5.10
C LEU A 26 5.32 1.26 -5.90
N THR A 27 5.25 1.99 -7.02
CA THR A 27 6.43 2.33 -7.82
C THR A 27 7.17 3.56 -7.32
N GLN A 28 6.53 4.39 -6.49
CA GLN A 28 7.08 5.65 -6.01
C GLN A 28 7.63 5.47 -4.59
N GLU A 29 8.95 5.59 -4.43
CA GLU A 29 9.64 5.27 -3.17
C GLU A 29 9.14 6.12 -1.99
N GLU A 30 8.91 7.42 -2.23
CA GLU A 30 8.44 8.38 -1.22
C GLU A 30 7.00 8.11 -0.75
N ARG A 31 6.18 7.49 -1.61
CA ARG A 31 4.75 7.31 -1.34
C ARG A 31 4.40 5.93 -0.79
N VAL A 32 5.29 4.95 -0.99
CA VAL A 32 5.13 3.57 -0.50
C VAL A 32 5.04 3.50 1.03
N THR A 33 5.80 4.32 1.75
CA THR A 33 5.76 4.39 3.22
C THR A 33 4.42 4.96 3.72
N ALA A 34 3.98 6.07 3.15
CA ALA A 34 2.69 6.69 3.43
C ALA A 34 1.51 5.75 3.10
N LEU A 35 1.61 5.02 1.99
CA LEU A 35 0.64 4.00 1.59
C LEU A 35 0.56 2.88 2.63
N ARG A 36 1.69 2.29 3.02
CA ARG A 36 1.74 1.24 4.06
C ARG A 36 1.11 1.75 5.37
N ASP A 37 1.47 2.95 5.79
CA ASP A 37 0.98 3.52 7.05
C ASP A 37 -0.54 3.80 6.99
N ALA A 38 -1.05 4.25 5.85
CA ALA A 38 -2.48 4.39 5.62
C ALA A 38 -3.23 3.05 5.68
N LEU A 39 -2.71 2.00 5.03
CA LEU A 39 -3.32 0.67 5.04
C LEU A 39 -3.35 0.03 6.43
N ARG A 40 -2.33 0.31 7.26
CA ARG A 40 -2.26 -0.07 8.68
C ARG A 40 -3.07 0.86 9.60
N LEU A 41 -3.84 1.79 9.04
CA LEU A 41 -4.68 2.75 9.76
C LEU A 41 -3.91 3.63 10.77
N ARG A 42 -2.59 3.79 10.63
CA ARG A 42 -1.75 4.63 11.51
C ARG A 42 -2.11 6.11 11.43
N PRO A 43 -1.91 6.91 12.48
CA PRO A 43 -2.30 8.34 12.50
C PRO A 43 -1.84 9.11 11.24
N GLY A 44 -2.71 9.97 10.70
CA GLY A 44 -2.50 10.69 9.42
C GLY A 44 -3.26 10.07 8.23
N HIS A 45 -3.01 10.61 7.03
CA HIS A 45 -3.49 10.09 5.73
C HIS A 45 -4.99 9.74 5.63
N LEU A 46 -5.85 10.58 6.23
CA LEU A 46 -7.29 10.31 6.39
C LEU A 46 -8.02 9.98 5.08
N LEU A 47 -7.73 10.72 4.00
CA LEU A 47 -8.33 10.45 2.67
C LEU A 47 -7.99 9.05 2.15
N MET A 48 -6.74 8.63 2.27
CA MET A 48 -6.31 7.30 1.79
C MET A 48 -6.92 6.19 2.62
N LYS A 49 -7.12 6.40 3.93
CA LYS A 49 -7.81 5.43 4.80
C LYS A 49 -9.29 5.30 4.46
N LEU A 50 -9.98 6.42 4.27
CA LEU A 50 -11.39 6.40 3.86
C LEU A 50 -11.54 5.68 2.52
N TRP A 51 -10.63 5.95 1.59
CA TRP A 51 -10.64 5.28 0.30
C TRP A 51 -10.30 3.78 0.42
N TRP A 52 -9.36 3.42 1.29
CA TRP A 52 -9.07 2.01 1.61
C TRP A 52 -10.27 1.28 2.19
N CYS A 53 -10.96 1.86 3.17
CA CYS A 53 -12.18 1.29 3.73
C CYS A 53 -13.29 1.18 2.68
N SER A 54 -13.46 2.21 1.84
CA SER A 54 -14.40 2.17 0.71
C SER A 54 -14.07 1.05 -0.28
N PHE A 55 -12.79 0.86 -0.60
CA PHE A 55 -12.34 -0.25 -1.44
C PHE A 55 -12.71 -1.60 -0.84
N LEU A 56 -12.43 -1.82 0.45
CA LEU A 56 -12.76 -3.07 1.14
C LEU A 56 -14.27 -3.32 1.17
N LEU A 57 -15.07 -2.29 1.40
CA LEU A 57 -16.53 -2.38 1.37
C LEU A 57 -17.04 -2.75 -0.03
N CYS A 58 -16.53 -2.10 -1.08
CA CYS A 58 -16.90 -2.42 -2.47
C CYS A 58 -16.47 -3.83 -2.86
N LEU A 59 -15.28 -4.28 -2.44
CA LEU A 59 -14.77 -5.61 -2.70
C LEU A 59 -15.63 -6.67 -2.00
N SER A 60 -15.92 -6.46 -0.71
CA SER A 60 -16.77 -7.35 0.09
C SER A 60 -18.17 -7.47 -0.50
N TYR A 61 -18.78 -6.35 -0.88
CA TYR A 61 -20.09 -6.32 -1.54
C TYR A 61 -20.07 -7.12 -2.86
N ARG A 62 -19.05 -6.92 -3.69
CA ARG A 62 -18.91 -7.64 -4.97
C ARG A 62 -18.69 -9.14 -4.81
N LEU A 63 -18.07 -9.55 -3.71
CA LEU A 63 -17.83 -10.95 -3.38
C LEU A 63 -19.05 -11.61 -2.71
N GLY A 64 -20.15 -10.88 -2.54
CA GLY A 64 -21.41 -11.43 -2.02
C GLY A 64 -21.60 -11.22 -0.52
N ALA A 65 -20.83 -10.32 0.12
CA ALA A 65 -21.18 -9.86 1.45
C ALA A 65 -22.46 -9.00 1.37
N GLY A 66 -23.58 -9.58 1.79
CA GLY A 66 -24.85 -8.88 1.92
C GLY A 66 -24.99 -8.18 3.28
N SER A 67 -26.14 -7.54 3.49
CA SER A 67 -26.53 -6.99 4.79
C SER A 67 -26.80 -8.07 5.84
N GLU A 68 -27.06 -9.29 5.42
CA GLU A 68 -27.30 -10.43 6.29
C GLU A 68 -25.99 -11.19 6.55
N ALA A 69 -25.67 -11.42 7.82
CA ALA A 69 -24.49 -12.15 8.27
C ALA A 69 -24.65 -13.68 8.08
N THR A 70 -24.97 -14.11 6.87
CA THR A 70 -25.07 -15.53 6.52
C THR A 70 -23.69 -16.17 6.45
N VAL A 71 -23.62 -17.49 6.64
CA VAL A 71 -22.36 -18.26 6.51
C VAL A 71 -21.73 -18.06 5.13
N GLN A 72 -22.54 -17.95 4.08
CA GLN A 72 -22.07 -17.70 2.71
C GLN A 72 -21.50 -16.28 2.55
N ALA A 73 -22.16 -15.25 3.10
CA ALA A 73 -21.66 -13.88 3.08
C ALA A 73 -20.31 -13.75 3.81
N ILE A 74 -20.14 -14.49 4.90
CA ILE A 74 -18.87 -14.53 5.64
C ILE A 74 -17.80 -15.29 4.84
N ALA A 75 -18.10 -16.51 4.39
CA ALA A 75 -17.14 -17.41 3.75
C ALA A 75 -16.67 -16.91 2.38
N TYR A 76 -17.57 -16.33 1.58
CA TYR A 76 -17.29 -15.91 0.21
C TYR A 76 -17.12 -14.41 0.06
N GLY A 77 -17.74 -13.60 0.92
CA GLY A 77 -17.63 -12.14 0.87
C GLY A 77 -16.52 -11.60 1.76
N ILE A 78 -16.72 -11.71 3.08
CA ILE A 78 -15.88 -11.07 4.08
C ILE A 78 -14.49 -11.72 4.15
N PHE A 79 -14.42 -13.04 4.23
CA PHE A 79 -13.15 -13.74 4.40
C PHE A 79 -12.16 -13.49 3.24
N PRO A 80 -12.55 -13.62 1.96
CA PRO A 80 -11.63 -13.33 0.85
C PRO A 80 -11.27 -11.84 0.76
N THR A 81 -12.17 -10.94 1.19
CA THR A 81 -11.85 -9.50 1.31
C THR A 81 -10.74 -9.25 2.33
N LEU A 82 -10.82 -9.88 3.50
CA LEU A 82 -9.78 -9.78 4.52
C LEU A 82 -8.47 -10.39 4.05
N LEU A 83 -8.51 -11.53 3.34
CA LEU A 83 -7.32 -12.12 2.75
C LEU A 83 -6.66 -11.18 1.73
N ALA A 84 -7.45 -10.58 0.83
CA ALA A 84 -6.97 -9.58 -0.11
C ALA A 84 -6.38 -8.35 0.61
N ALA A 85 -6.99 -7.92 1.72
CA ALA A 85 -6.50 -6.82 2.53
C ALA A 85 -5.10 -7.09 3.09
N LEU A 86 -4.90 -8.29 3.66
CA LEU A 86 -3.61 -8.74 4.18
C LEU A 86 -2.55 -8.80 3.07
N LEU A 87 -2.89 -9.38 1.91
CA LEU A 87 -1.95 -9.48 0.78
C LEU A 87 -1.50 -8.11 0.26
N LEU A 88 -2.40 -7.12 0.20
CA LEU A 88 -2.05 -5.76 -0.24
C LEU A 88 -1.17 -5.04 0.78
N ILE A 89 -1.41 -5.26 2.07
CA ILE A 89 -0.57 -4.75 3.16
C ILE A 89 0.83 -5.37 3.06
N ASP A 90 0.93 -6.70 2.96
CA ASP A 90 2.20 -7.42 2.84
C ASP A 90 3.00 -6.96 1.62
N LEU A 91 2.34 -6.76 0.48
CA LEU A 91 2.99 -6.25 -0.72
C LEU A 91 3.58 -4.84 -0.51
N ALA A 92 2.84 -3.96 0.15
CA ALA A 92 3.33 -2.63 0.51
C ALA A 92 4.52 -2.71 1.48
N GLU A 93 4.47 -3.61 2.46
CA GLU A 93 5.56 -3.82 3.41
C GLU A 93 6.83 -4.36 2.76
N MET A 94 6.70 -5.36 1.89
CA MET A 94 7.82 -5.90 1.12
C MET A 94 8.49 -4.80 0.29
N LYS A 95 7.70 -3.92 -0.33
CA LYS A 95 8.24 -2.77 -1.08
C LYS A 95 8.96 -1.79 -0.16
N VAL A 96 8.35 -1.38 0.96
CA VAL A 96 9.04 -0.51 1.94
C VAL A 96 10.37 -1.13 2.38
N LYS A 97 10.38 -2.43 2.73
CA LYS A 97 11.58 -3.12 3.18
C LYS A 97 12.69 -3.08 2.13
N SER A 98 12.36 -3.43 0.88
CA SER A 98 13.31 -3.37 -0.24
C SER A 98 13.90 -1.97 -0.43
N TYR A 99 13.08 -0.91 -0.31
CA TYR A 99 13.58 0.46 -0.39
C TYR A 99 14.48 0.84 0.78
N THR A 100 14.12 0.46 2.01
CA THR A 100 14.98 0.73 3.18
C THR A 100 16.33 0.04 3.09
N GLU A 101 16.38 -1.18 2.55
CA GLU A 101 17.64 -1.91 2.32
C GLU A 101 18.51 -1.23 1.26
N LYS A 102 17.91 -0.76 0.16
CA LYS A 102 18.62 0.04 -0.87
C LYS A 102 19.22 1.31 -0.27
N LEU A 103 18.42 2.07 0.46
CA LEU A 103 18.84 3.33 1.09
C LEU A 103 20.01 3.10 2.06
N GLN A 104 19.92 2.08 2.91
CA GLN A 104 21.01 1.71 3.83
C GLN A 104 22.29 1.31 3.09
N GLY A 105 22.16 0.62 1.95
CA GLY A 105 23.28 0.27 1.08
C GLY A 105 23.97 1.50 0.51
N GLU A 106 23.20 2.48 0.02
CA GLU A 106 23.71 3.75 -0.51
C GLU A 106 24.37 4.60 0.57
N PHE A 107 23.76 4.73 1.74
CA PHE A 107 24.35 5.44 2.87
C PHE A 107 25.69 4.83 3.30
N LYS A 108 25.79 3.50 3.36
CA LYS A 108 27.07 2.82 3.67
C LYS A 108 28.14 3.11 2.61
N ARG A 109 27.77 3.13 1.32
CA ARG A 109 28.68 3.46 0.22
C ARG A 109 29.13 4.92 0.26
N ALA A 110 28.20 5.85 0.47
CA ALA A 110 28.48 7.29 0.61
C ALA A 110 29.40 7.57 1.80
N ARG A 111 29.13 6.94 2.96
CA ARG A 111 29.97 7.07 4.15
C ARG A 111 31.40 6.54 3.94
N ARG A 112 31.57 5.46 3.17
CA ARG A 112 32.90 4.96 2.79
C ARG A 112 33.64 5.95 1.89
N ARG A 113 32.97 6.52 0.88
CA ARG A 113 33.55 7.54 -0.02
C ARG A 113 33.94 8.81 0.74
N SER A 114 33.09 9.31 1.63
CA SER A 114 33.40 10.47 2.48
C SER A 114 34.62 10.19 3.38
N ARG A 115 34.69 9.04 4.03
CA ARG A 115 35.86 8.65 4.84
C ARG A 115 37.14 8.53 4.02
N GLN A 116 37.05 8.02 2.79
CA GLN A 116 38.19 7.96 1.89
C GLN A 116 38.64 9.36 1.49
N ALA A 117 37.72 10.24 1.09
CA ALA A 117 38.03 11.63 0.73
C ALA A 117 38.69 12.41 1.87
N VAL A 118 38.23 12.23 3.11
CA VAL A 118 38.86 12.84 4.30
C VAL A 118 40.30 12.33 4.48
N LYS A 119 40.54 11.03 4.34
CA LYS A 119 41.88 10.45 4.44
C LYS A 119 42.82 10.89 3.32
N THR A 120 42.30 11.12 2.11
CA THR A 120 43.12 11.65 1.00
C THR A 120 43.45 13.12 1.26
N ALA A 121 42.50 13.92 1.74
CA ALA A 121 42.75 15.32 2.10
C ALA A 121 43.75 15.47 3.25
N GLU A 122 43.71 14.61 4.27
CA GLU A 122 44.71 14.57 5.35
C GLU A 122 46.11 14.20 4.84
N LYS A 123 46.21 13.38 3.78
CA LYS A 123 47.50 13.03 3.17
C LYS A 123 48.08 14.11 2.27
N ASP A 124 47.24 14.95 1.67
CA ASP A 124 47.67 16.05 0.79
C ASP A 124 48.02 17.32 1.59
N SER A 125 47.71 17.37 2.89
CA SER A 125 48.04 18.50 3.78
C SER A 125 49.37 18.35 4.52
N ASP A 126 49.98 17.17 4.49
CA ASP A 126 51.32 16.85 5.06
C ASP A 126 52.40 16.91 3.97
#